data_AF-A0A538A589-F1
#
_entry.id   AF-A0A538A589-F1
#
_cell.length_a   1.000
_cell.length_b   1.000
_cell.length_c   1.000
_cell.angle_alpha   90.00
_cell.angle_beta   90.00
_cell.angle_gamma   90.00
#
_symmetry.space_group_name_H-M   'P 1'
#
loop_
_entity.id
_entity.type
_entity.pdbx_description
1 polymer ?
#
loop_
_entity_poly.entity_id
_entity_poly.type
_entity_poly.pdbx_seq_one_letter_code
_entity_poly.pdbx_strand_id
1 'polypeptide(L)'
;MLFVDLLRLTVLLIGGAGSVLGLLTVVAANQNTAYSTVYFSAGWWIIAALIGIFLGSPSRAAGAMSRTLAGAQTQTALPTESAGRIAFQRLWPIGAFAIGAGALAWIWPQVTGVGAGFAILNALAWRGRERAVTAIEQRDGVRFYVEPGSAFAPVKLIRTPGLGRDRMPAGHPPPPPPAAG
;
A
#
# COMPACT_ATOMS: atom_id res chain seq x y z
N MET A 1 -6.73 4.01 11.23
CA MET A 1 -5.63 4.48 10.33
C MET A 1 -6.23 5.00 9.02
N LEU A 2 -5.56 5.93 8.34
CA LEU A 2 -5.99 6.37 7.00
C LEU A 2 -5.75 5.24 5.98
N PHE A 3 -6.61 5.16 4.98
CA PHE A 3 -6.46 4.17 3.90
C PHE A 3 -5.20 4.44 3.06
N VAL A 4 -4.88 5.71 2.85
CA VAL A 4 -3.64 6.17 2.20
C VAL A 4 -2.39 5.62 2.91
N ASP A 5 -2.37 5.64 4.25
CA ASP A 5 -1.26 5.10 5.04
C ASP A 5 -1.13 3.59 4.89
N LEU A 6 -2.25 2.86 4.88
CA LEU A 6 -2.24 1.41 4.65
C LEU A 6 -1.66 1.07 3.27
N LEU A 7 -2.11 1.78 2.22
CA LEU A 7 -1.62 1.58 0.85
C LEU A 7 -0.11 1.84 0.77
N ARG A 8 0.36 2.92 1.39
CA ARG A 8 1.78 3.24 1.46
C ARG A 8 2.57 2.17 2.20
N LEU A 9 2.13 1.76 3.39
CA LEU A 9 2.77 0.71 4.19
C LEU A 9 2.81 -0.62 3.43
N THR A 10 1.75 -0.95 2.68
CA THR A 10 1.70 -2.16 1.84
C THR A 10 2.81 -2.13 0.79
N VAL A 11 2.92 -1.04 0.04
CA VAL A 11 3.93 -0.89 -1.02
C VAL A 11 5.35 -0.91 -0.43
N LEU A 12 5.57 -0.21 0.69
CA LEU A 12 6.86 -0.20 1.39
C LEU A 12 7.24 -1.59 1.91
N LEU A 13 6.29 -2.32 2.50
CA LEU A 13 6.53 -3.66 3.02
C LEU A 13 6.86 -4.65 1.89
N ILE A 14 6.11 -4.61 0.78
CA ILE A 14 6.38 -5.46 -0.39
C ILE A 14 7.75 -5.11 -1.00
N GLY A 15 8.05 -3.82 -1.17
CA GLY A 15 9.34 -3.37 -1.69
C GLY A 15 10.50 -3.81 -0.78
N GLY A 16 10.37 -3.63 0.53
CA GLY A 16 11.35 -4.08 1.51
C GLY A 16 11.54 -5.60 1.52
N ALA A 17 10.46 -6.38 1.46
CA ALA A 17 10.51 -7.83 1.31
C ALA A 17 11.25 -8.23 0.02
N GLY A 18 10.94 -7.57 -1.10
CA GLY A 18 11.64 -7.78 -2.37
C GLY A 18 13.14 -7.52 -2.29
N SER A 19 13.55 -6.44 -1.62
CA SER A 19 14.96 -6.11 -1.40
C SER A 19 15.68 -7.17 -0.57
N VAL A 20 15.07 -7.64 0.53
CA VAL A 20 15.65 -8.68 1.38
C VAL A 20 15.78 -10.00 0.60
N LEU A 21 14.74 -10.41 -0.13
CA LEU A 21 14.79 -11.62 -0.95
C LEU A 21 15.86 -11.52 -2.05
N GLY A 22 15.97 -10.37 -2.72
CA GLY A 22 17.00 -10.14 -3.74
C GLY A 22 18.41 -10.22 -3.16
N LEU A 23 18.62 -9.67 -1.96
CA LEU A 23 19.88 -9.80 -1.23
C LEU A 23 20.20 -11.27 -0.94
N LEU A 24 19.22 -12.04 -0.44
CA LEU A 24 19.40 -13.47 -0.18
C LEU A 24 19.76 -14.26 -1.44
N THR A 25 19.19 -13.90 -2.60
CA THR A 25 19.56 -14.51 -3.88
C THR A 25 21.03 -14.31 -4.22
N VAL A 26 21.55 -13.09 -4.04
CA VAL A 26 22.96 -12.77 -4.32
C VAL A 26 23.89 -13.50 -3.36
N VAL A 27 23.57 -13.50 -2.06
CA VAL A 27 24.35 -14.20 -1.03
C VAL A 27 24.39 -15.71 -1.32
N ALA A 28 23.26 -16.33 -1.61
CA ALA A 28 23.17 -17.76 -1.90
C ALA A 28 23.93 -18.16 -3.18
N ALA A 29 23.89 -17.32 -4.21
CA ALA A 29 24.63 -17.57 -5.45
C ALA A 29 26.15 -17.51 -5.24
N ASN A 30 26.62 -16.59 -4.40
CA ASN A 30 28.04 -16.43 -4.10
C ASN A 30 28.61 -17.66 -3.37
N GLN A 31 27.83 -18.27 -2.47
CA GLN A 31 28.25 -19.47 -1.74
C GLN A 31 28.37 -20.71 -2.63
N ASN A 32 27.51 -20.83 -3.65
CA ASN A 32 27.43 -22.01 -4.50
C ASN A 32 28.17 -21.86 -5.84
N THR A 33 28.82 -20.71 -6.09
CA THR A 33 29.40 -20.35 -7.41
C THR A 33 28.42 -20.52 -8.59
N ALA A 34 27.12 -20.44 -8.29
CA ALA A 34 26.03 -20.72 -9.21
C ALA A 34 25.48 -19.41 -9.83
N TYR A 35 26.30 -18.76 -10.65
CA TYR A 35 25.97 -17.45 -11.25
C TYR A 35 24.77 -17.50 -12.21
N SER A 36 24.43 -18.66 -12.76
CA SER A 36 23.24 -18.86 -13.61
C SER A 36 21.95 -18.43 -12.92
N THR A 37 21.84 -18.67 -11.60
CA THR A 37 20.67 -18.25 -10.79
C THR A 37 20.55 -16.72 -10.74
N VAL A 38 21.67 -16.00 -10.68
CA VAL A 38 21.67 -14.53 -10.64
C VAL A 38 21.25 -13.96 -11.98
N TYR A 39 21.80 -14.47 -13.09
CA TYR A 39 21.43 -14.02 -14.43
C TYR A 39 19.96 -14.27 -14.74
N PHE A 40 19.44 -15.45 -14.39
CA PHE A 40 18.02 -15.77 -14.53
C PHE A 40 17.15 -14.83 -13.69
N SER A 41 17.52 -14.62 -12.42
CA SER A 41 16.79 -13.73 -11.52
C SER A 41 16.81 -12.28 -12.00
N ALA A 42 17.95 -11.79 -12.48
CA ALA A 42 18.07 -10.44 -13.02
C ALA A 42 17.17 -10.24 -14.25
N GLY A 43 17.13 -11.20 -15.18
CA GLY A 43 16.20 -11.18 -16.31
C GLY A 43 14.75 -11.14 -15.86
N TRP A 44 14.38 -11.98 -14.88
CA TRP A 44 13.05 -11.98 -14.29
C TRP A 44 12.69 -10.65 -13.61
N TRP A 45 13.62 -10.04 -12.86
CA TRP A 45 13.41 -8.77 -12.17
C TRP A 45 13.16 -7.63 -13.15
N ILE A 46 13.86 -7.61 -14.29
CA ILE A 46 13.64 -6.63 -15.35
C ILE A 46 12.22 -6.78 -15.92
N ILE A 47 11.81 -8.01 -16.27
CA ILE A 47 10.47 -8.31 -16.79
C ILE A 47 9.40 -7.88 -15.77
N ALA A 48 9.57 -8.29 -14.51
CA ALA A 48 8.70 -7.93 -13.41
C ALA A 48 8.58 -6.40 -13.23
N ALA A 49 9.70 -5.68 -13.33
CA ALA A 49 9.72 -4.23 -13.21
C ALA A 49 8.97 -3.55 -14.35
N LEU A 50 9.19 -3.98 -15.59
CA LEU A 50 8.49 -3.44 -16.76
C LEU A 50 6.98 -3.67 -16.66
N ILE A 51 6.55 -4.89 -16.31
CA ILE A 51 5.14 -5.23 -16.12
C ILE A 51 4.55 -4.40 -14.96
N GLY A 52 5.24 -4.33 -13.82
CA GLY A 52 4.79 -3.56 -12.67
C GLY A 52 4.64 -2.07 -12.98
N ILE A 53 5.58 -1.48 -13.71
CA ILE A 53 5.52 -0.07 -14.16
C ILE A 53 4.29 0.16 -15.04
N PHE A 54 4.04 -0.73 -16.00
CA PHE A 54 2.91 -0.65 -16.91
C PHE A 54 1.56 -0.78 -16.18
N LEU A 55 1.46 -1.74 -15.24
CA LEU A 55 0.27 -1.95 -14.42
C LEU A 55 0.01 -0.80 -13.45
N GLY A 56 1.07 -0.16 -12.94
CA GLY A 56 1.01 0.94 -11.97
C GLY A 56 0.66 2.31 -12.56
N SER A 57 0.09 2.35 -13.77
CA SER A 57 -0.34 3.61 -14.40
C SER A 57 -1.45 4.32 -13.59
N PRO A 58 -1.46 5.67 -13.54
CA PRO A 58 -2.42 6.41 -12.72
C PRO A 58 -3.89 6.12 -13.05
N SER A 59 -4.23 5.97 -14.34
CA SER A 59 -5.60 5.67 -14.78
C SER A 59 -6.09 4.32 -14.26
N ARG A 60 -5.22 3.29 -14.29
CA ARG A 60 -5.53 1.96 -13.75
C ARG A 60 -5.63 1.97 -12.23
N ALA A 61 -4.78 2.73 -11.56
CA ALA A 61 -4.82 2.87 -10.10
C ALA A 61 -6.15 3.49 -9.63
N ALA A 62 -6.62 4.56 -10.29
CA ALA A 62 -7.90 5.19 -9.99
C ALA A 62 -9.08 4.23 -10.26
N GLY A 63 -9.07 3.53 -11.40
CA GLY A 63 -10.07 2.53 -11.73
C GLY A 63 -10.13 1.38 -10.71
N ALA A 64 -8.98 0.86 -10.27
CA ALA A 64 -8.91 -0.22 -9.29
C ALA A 64 -9.45 0.18 -7.91
N MET A 65 -9.29 1.45 -7.50
CA MET A 65 -9.77 1.93 -6.20
C MET A 65 -11.24 2.33 -6.20
N SER A 66 -11.81 2.68 -7.37
CA SER A 66 -13.20 3.17 -7.50
C SER A 66 -14.24 2.28 -6.79
N ARG A 67 -14.17 0.95 -6.98
CA ARG A 67 -15.11 0.00 -6.37
C ARG A 67 -14.99 -0.04 -4.85
N THR A 68 -13.77 -0.01 -4.33
CA THR A 68 -13.51 -0.02 -2.88
C THR A 68 -13.99 1.26 -2.22
N LEU A 69 -13.77 2.41 -2.88
CA LEU A 69 -14.24 3.71 -2.40
C LEU A 69 -15.77 3.85 -2.47
N ALA A 70 -16.40 3.32 -3.51
CA ALA A 70 -17.86 3.33 -3.67
C ALA A 70 -18.57 2.52 -2.57
N GLY A 71 -17.91 1.52 -2.00
CA GLY A 71 -18.42 0.74 -0.85
C GLY A 71 -18.18 1.39 0.52
N ALA A 72 -17.63 2.61 0.58
CA ALA A 72 -17.31 3.25 1.84
C ALA A 72 -18.58 3.68 2.59
N GLN A 73 -18.68 3.31 3.87
CA GLN A 73 -19.79 3.69 4.74
C GLN A 73 -19.54 5.06 5.37
N THR A 74 -20.53 5.94 5.36
CA THR A 74 -20.44 7.23 6.06
C THR A 74 -20.69 7.02 7.55
N GLN A 75 -19.71 7.38 8.38
CA GLN A 75 -19.86 7.38 9.84
C GLN A 75 -19.27 8.68 10.41
N THR A 76 -19.85 9.16 11.52
CA THR A 76 -19.41 10.37 12.22
C THR A 76 -18.42 10.08 13.36
N ALA A 77 -18.23 8.80 13.70
CA ALA A 77 -17.29 8.36 14.72
C ALA A 77 -15.99 7.82 14.08
N LEU A 78 -14.86 8.13 14.72
CA LEU A 78 -13.56 7.60 14.32
C LEU A 78 -13.36 6.17 14.84
N PRO A 79 -12.66 5.29 14.10
CA PRO A 79 -12.28 3.97 14.61
C PRO A 79 -11.40 4.11 15.87
N THR A 80 -11.76 3.41 16.93
CA THR A 80 -11.09 3.44 18.24
C THR A 80 -9.83 2.57 18.32
N GLU A 81 -9.60 1.70 17.33
CA GLU A 81 -8.47 0.76 17.34
C GLU A 81 -7.16 1.39 16.87
N SER A 82 -6.04 0.94 17.44
CA SER A 82 -4.71 1.49 17.14
C SER A 82 -4.30 1.21 15.70
N ALA A 83 -3.75 2.23 15.03
CA ALA A 83 -3.34 2.15 13.63
C ALA A 83 -2.36 0.99 13.35
N GLY A 84 -1.41 0.76 14.26
CA GLY A 84 -0.44 -0.33 14.15
C GLY A 84 -1.07 -1.72 14.19
N ARG A 85 -2.13 -1.92 14.99
CA ARG A 85 -2.82 -3.21 15.09
C ARG A 85 -3.61 -3.51 13.81
N ILE A 86 -4.27 -2.52 13.24
CA ILE A 86 -4.99 -2.69 11.97
C ILE A 86 -4.00 -2.98 10.83
N ALA A 87 -2.87 -2.28 10.79
CA ALA A 87 -1.81 -2.54 9.82
C ALA A 87 -1.26 -3.96 9.96
N PHE A 88 -0.96 -4.42 11.18
CA PHE A 88 -0.47 -5.77 11.42
C PHE A 88 -1.48 -6.84 11.00
N GLN A 89 -2.75 -6.73 11.42
CA GLN A 89 -3.81 -7.68 11.07
C GLN A 89 -4.06 -7.79 9.56
N ARG A 90 -3.77 -6.74 8.79
CA ARG A 90 -3.94 -6.71 7.34
C ARG A 90 -2.69 -7.15 6.57
N LEU A 91 -1.51 -6.77 7.05
CA LEU A 91 -0.25 -6.90 6.30
C LEU A 91 0.60 -8.10 6.69
N TRP A 92 0.30 -8.78 7.81
CA TRP A 92 1.06 -9.95 8.24
C TRP A 92 1.24 -11.04 7.15
N PRO A 93 0.30 -11.30 6.21
CA PRO A 93 0.53 -12.32 5.19
C PRO A 93 1.69 -11.99 4.26
N ILE A 94 1.99 -10.71 4.04
CA ILE A 94 3.13 -10.27 3.21
C ILE A 94 4.44 -10.59 3.95
N GLY A 95 4.49 -10.29 5.25
CA GLY A 95 5.62 -10.65 6.10
C GLY A 95 5.82 -12.16 6.17
N ALA A 96 4.74 -12.92 6.39
CA ALA A 96 4.77 -14.38 6.41
C ALA A 96 5.23 -14.98 5.08
N PHE A 97 4.78 -14.41 3.95
CA PHE A 97 5.25 -14.79 2.62
C PHE A 97 6.77 -14.57 2.47
N ALA A 98 7.27 -13.40 2.87
CA ALA A 98 8.69 -13.09 2.78
C ALA A 98 9.54 -14.05 3.64
N ILE A 99 9.08 -14.35 4.87
CA ILE A 99 9.74 -15.30 5.76
C ILE A 99 9.72 -16.71 5.15
N GLY A 100 8.58 -17.16 4.62
CA GLY A 100 8.46 -18.46 3.98
C GLY A 100 9.36 -18.61 2.76
N ALA A 101 9.41 -17.60 1.88
CA ALA A 101 10.29 -17.59 0.72
C ALA A 101 11.78 -17.59 1.12
N GLY A 102 12.13 -16.83 2.17
CA GLY A 102 13.49 -16.84 2.73
C GLY A 102 13.88 -18.20 3.33
N ALA A 103 12.97 -18.85 4.06
CA ALA A 103 13.21 -20.17 4.64
C ALA A 103 13.38 -21.26 3.56
N LEU A 104 12.56 -21.22 2.51
CA LEU A 104 12.65 -22.14 1.37
C LEU A 104 13.96 -22.03 0.58
N ALA A 105 14.67 -20.91 0.69
CA ALA A 105 15.95 -20.67 0.04
C ALA A 105 17.02 -21.73 0.40
N TRP A 106 16.92 -22.31 1.60
CA TRP A 106 17.85 -23.35 2.06
C TRP A 106 17.76 -24.63 1.20
N ILE A 107 16.57 -24.94 0.69
CA ILE A 107 16.31 -26.12 -0.13
C ILE A 107 16.43 -25.75 -1.62
N TRP A 108 15.86 -24.60 -1.99
CA TRP A 108 15.83 -24.11 -3.37
C TRP A 108 16.24 -22.64 -3.43
N PRO A 109 17.53 -22.34 -3.65
CA PRO A 109 18.05 -20.97 -3.69
C PRO A 109 17.31 -20.05 -4.68
N GLN A 110 16.78 -20.63 -5.77
CA GLN A 110 16.04 -19.92 -6.81
C GLN A 110 14.74 -19.27 -6.31
N VAL A 111 14.15 -19.79 -5.23
CA VAL A 111 12.87 -19.29 -4.68
C VAL A 111 12.97 -17.83 -4.26
N THR A 112 14.10 -17.42 -3.69
CA THR A 112 14.32 -16.02 -3.29
C THR A 112 14.38 -15.08 -4.49
N GLY A 113 15.00 -15.51 -5.59
CA GLY A 113 15.11 -14.72 -6.82
C GLY A 113 13.76 -14.52 -7.48
N VAL A 114 12.96 -15.60 -7.57
CA VAL A 114 11.58 -15.53 -8.09
C VAL A 114 10.70 -14.67 -7.18
N GLY A 115 10.79 -14.87 -5.87
CA GLY A 115 10.03 -14.11 -4.85
C GLY A 115 10.36 -12.63 -4.86
N ALA A 116 11.63 -12.25 -5.02
CA ALA A 116 12.05 -10.86 -5.18
C ALA A 116 11.42 -10.22 -6.42
N GLY A 117 11.41 -10.91 -7.56
CA GLY A 117 10.75 -10.42 -8.77
C GLY A 117 9.25 -10.23 -8.59
N PHE A 118 8.57 -11.17 -7.92
CA PHE A 118 7.14 -11.03 -7.62
C PHE A 118 6.85 -9.82 -6.73
N ALA A 119 7.70 -9.57 -5.73
CA ALA A 119 7.60 -8.40 -4.88
C ALA A 119 7.83 -7.09 -5.67
N ILE A 120 8.86 -7.04 -6.52
CA ILE A 120 9.13 -5.90 -7.41
C ILE A 120 7.91 -5.58 -8.28
N LEU A 121 7.34 -6.60 -8.94
CA LEU A 121 6.16 -6.44 -9.79
C LEU A 121 5.00 -5.82 -9.01
N ASN A 122 4.65 -6.39 -7.85
CA ASN A 122 3.50 -5.94 -7.07
C ASN A 122 3.71 -4.56 -6.45
N ALA A 123 4.90 -4.28 -5.91
CA ALA A 123 5.24 -2.96 -5.39
C ALA A 123 5.08 -1.88 -6.47
N LEU A 124 5.57 -2.15 -7.68
CA LEU A 124 5.46 -1.21 -8.80
C LEU A 124 4.03 -1.12 -9.36
N ALA A 125 3.31 -2.24 -9.44
CA ALA A 125 1.92 -2.26 -9.90
C ALA A 125 1.00 -1.47 -8.97
N TRP A 126 1.31 -1.41 -7.67
CA TRP A 126 0.42 -0.79 -6.67
C TRP A 126 0.89 0.61 -6.22
N ARG A 127 2.07 1.06 -6.65
CA ARG A 127 2.68 2.34 -6.25
C ARG A 127 1.80 3.58 -6.48
N GLY A 128 0.90 3.54 -7.46
CA GLY A 128 0.04 4.66 -7.82
C GLY A 128 -1.25 4.77 -6.99
N ARG A 129 -1.62 3.73 -6.23
CA ARG A 129 -2.92 3.65 -5.53
C ARG A 129 -3.08 4.74 -4.48
N GLU A 130 -2.03 4.99 -3.72
CA GLU A 130 -2.01 6.05 -2.70
C GLU A 130 -2.36 7.41 -3.33
N ARG A 131 -1.61 7.81 -4.37
CA ARG A 131 -1.80 9.09 -5.06
C ARG A 131 -3.19 9.22 -5.67
N ALA A 132 -3.73 8.13 -6.23
CA ALA A 132 -5.07 8.11 -6.79
C ALA A 132 -6.14 8.37 -5.71
N VAL A 133 -6.03 7.74 -4.54
CA VAL A 133 -6.95 7.98 -3.42
C VAL A 133 -6.78 9.40 -2.88
N THR A 134 -5.54 9.86 -2.69
CA THR A 134 -5.29 11.24 -2.22
C THR A 134 -5.89 12.28 -3.17
N ALA A 135 -5.82 12.09 -4.48
CA ALA A 135 -6.44 12.99 -5.45
C ALA A 135 -7.97 13.07 -5.29
N ILE A 136 -8.62 11.93 -5.00
CA ILE A 136 -10.07 11.86 -4.75
C ILE A 136 -10.41 12.50 -3.40
N GLU A 137 -9.66 12.21 -2.35
CA GLU A 137 -9.83 12.83 -1.03
C GLU A 137 -9.74 14.36 -1.09
N GLN A 138 -8.77 14.89 -1.85
CA GLN A 138 -8.59 16.34 -2.04
C GLN A 138 -9.70 16.96 -2.89
N ARG A 139 -10.15 16.26 -3.94
CA ARG A 139 -11.24 16.72 -4.82
C ARG A 139 -12.58 16.78 -4.08
N ASP A 140 -12.89 15.75 -3.30
CA ASP A 140 -14.20 15.57 -2.69
C ASP A 140 -14.26 16.07 -1.23
N GLY A 141 -13.14 16.55 -0.68
CA GLY A 141 -13.06 17.07 0.69
C GLY A 141 -13.33 16.00 1.75
N VAL A 142 -12.98 14.74 1.48
CA VAL A 142 -13.28 13.61 2.36
C VAL A 142 -12.03 12.85 2.76
N ARG A 143 -12.12 12.09 3.85
CA ARG A 143 -11.05 11.17 4.28
C ARG A 143 -11.59 9.76 4.39
N PHE A 144 -10.78 8.79 3.95
CA PHE A 144 -11.10 7.37 4.06
C PHE A 144 -10.28 6.72 5.18
N TYR A 145 -10.99 6.19 6.16
CA TYR A 145 -10.43 5.41 7.26
C TYR A 145 -10.68 3.93 7.02
N VAL A 146 -9.72 3.09 7.40
CA VAL A 146 -9.89 1.63 7.32
C VAL A 146 -10.63 1.14 8.55
N GLU A 147 -11.71 0.38 8.33
CA GLU A 147 -12.40 -0.34 9.39
C GLU A 147 -11.52 -1.54 9.83
N PRO A 148 -11.34 -1.75 11.14
CA PRO A 148 -10.61 -2.90 11.63
C PRO A 148 -11.18 -4.23 11.14
N GLY A 149 -10.32 -5.19 10.82
CA GLY A 149 -10.76 -6.47 10.27
C GLY A 149 -9.60 -7.38 9.86
N SER A 150 -9.94 -8.61 9.48
CA SER A 150 -8.98 -9.65 9.11
C SER A 150 -8.33 -9.40 7.74
N ALA A 151 -7.09 -9.87 7.56
CA ALA A 151 -6.37 -9.89 6.28
C ALA A 151 -7.16 -10.53 5.13
N PHE A 152 -7.98 -11.55 5.41
CA PHE A 152 -8.70 -12.29 4.38
C PHE A 152 -10.10 -11.74 4.08
N ALA A 153 -10.59 -10.80 4.89
CA ALA A 153 -11.84 -10.10 4.61
C ALA A 153 -11.58 -8.95 3.63
N PRO A 154 -12.54 -8.58 2.76
CA PRO A 154 -12.44 -7.35 1.99
C PRO A 154 -12.15 -6.13 2.87
N VAL A 155 -11.41 -5.16 2.31
CA VAL A 155 -11.17 -3.89 3.01
C VAL A 155 -12.46 -3.08 3.01
N LYS A 156 -12.96 -2.77 4.20
CA LYS A 156 -14.08 -1.87 4.40
C LYS A 156 -13.56 -0.50 4.81
N LEU A 157 -14.21 0.54 4.28
CA LEU A 157 -13.79 1.91 4.46
C LEU A 157 -14.90 2.71 5.13
N ILE A 158 -14.48 3.60 6.03
CA ILE A 158 -15.33 4.61 6.63
C ILE A 158 -14.98 5.94 5.97
N ARG A 159 -15.97 6.58 5.37
CA ARG A 159 -15.87 7.93 4.80
C ARG A 159 -16.28 8.93 5.86
N THR A 160 -15.35 9.78 6.29
CA THR A 160 -15.67 10.95 7.12
C THR A 160 -15.57 12.21 6.27
N PRO A 161 -16.40 13.25 6.55
CA PRO A 161 -16.12 14.58 6.06
C PRO A 161 -14.68 14.91 6.44
N GLY A 162 -13.88 15.38 5.48
CA GLY A 162 -12.64 16.02 5.86
C GLY A 162 -12.99 17.16 6.81
N LEU A 163 -12.19 17.38 7.85
CA LEU A 163 -12.14 18.70 8.48
C LEU A 163 -11.75 19.66 7.37
N GLY A 164 -12.76 20.23 6.71
CA GLY A 164 -12.58 21.25 5.72
C GLY A 164 -11.71 22.29 6.39
N ARG A 165 -10.58 22.63 5.78
CA ARG A 165 -10.19 24.02 5.86
C ARG A 165 -11.33 24.75 5.17
N ASP A 166 -12.32 25.17 5.96
CA ASP A 166 -13.16 26.29 5.58
C ASP A 166 -12.18 27.42 5.25
N ARG A 167 -11.83 27.53 3.99
CA ARG A 167 -11.76 28.87 3.42
C ARG A 167 -13.19 29.33 3.49
N MET A 168 -13.49 30.04 4.58
CA MET A 168 -14.60 30.97 4.66
C MET A 168 -14.67 31.64 3.27
N PRO A 169 -15.81 31.55 2.54
CA PRO A 169 -15.94 32.16 1.23
C PRO A 169 -15.44 33.60 1.33
N ALA A 170 -14.58 34.04 0.40
CA ALA A 170 -14.12 35.42 0.40
C ALA A 170 -15.35 36.34 0.36
N GLY A 171 -15.67 37.00 1.47
CA GLY A 171 -16.87 37.82 1.63
C GLY A 171 -17.82 37.45 2.78
N HIS A 172 -17.53 36.45 3.62
CA HIS A 172 -18.36 36.23 4.81
C HIS A 172 -18.13 37.35 5.85
N PRO A 173 -19.16 38.13 6.24
CA PRO A 173 -19.00 39.21 7.20
C PRO A 173 -18.60 38.65 8.58
N PRO A 174 -17.78 39.39 9.34
CA PRO A 174 -17.39 38.96 10.69
C PRO A 174 -18.64 38.79 11.57
N PRO A 175 -18.62 37.84 12.52
CA PRO A 175 -19.72 37.66 13.46
C PRO A 175 -19.96 38.95 14.25
N PRO A 176 -21.23 39.30 14.56
CA PRO A 176 -21.56 40.50 15.30
C PRO A 176 -20.93 40.46 16.70
N PRO A 177 -20.47 41.62 17.23
CA PRO A 177 -19.89 41.68 18.57
C PRO A 177 -20.92 41.20 19.61
N PRO A 178 -20.48 40.46 20.65
CA PRO A 178 -21.36 40.04 21.73
C PRO A 178 -22.00 41.27 22.37
N ALA A 179 -23.31 41.20 22.58
CA ALA A 179 -24.05 42.26 23.26
C ALA A 179 -23.44 42.48 24.64
N ALA A 180 -22.99 43.71 24.90
CA ALA A 180 -22.55 44.12 26.21
C ALA A 180 -23.77 44.06 27.16
N GLY A 181 -23.72 43.12 28.09
CA GLY A 181 -24.58 43.07 29.28
C GLY A 181 -23.82 43.61 30.48
#